data_AF-A0A937QUY5-F1
#
_entry.id   AF-A0A937QUY5-F1
#
_cell.length_a   1.000
_cell.length_b   1.000
_cell.length_c   1.000
_cell.angle_alpha   90.00
_cell.angle_beta   90.00
_cell.angle_gamma   90.00
#
_symmetry.space_group_name_H-M   'P 1'
#
loop_
_entity.id
_entity.type
_entity.pdbx_description
1 polymer ?
#
loop_
_entity_poly.entity_id
_entity_poly.type
_entity_poly.pdbx_seq_one_letter_code
_entity_poly.pdbx_strand_id
1 'polypeptide(L)'
;MRRKALAVAIVAAVLSTAAILYRTLRPDTCRIDDILAVYQQHGDYDAITIEYPLDETLFPPEMIPPRFHWNDGASASRAWLIQIRFADGKPSMHFLVRRQQWAPRLEDWDNIKNRSLEQDAQVIILGINPGAPLRILSRARMSFRTSKDPVEAPLFYREVKLPFIDADKDLSSIRWRFGSIASQSPPVVLQNLSVCGNCHSFSRDGKTLAMDVDYASRKGSYVITQVKEQTVLVPEDLITWTDQDDSEQSHGLLSRISPDGRYVISTVKDMSVFVPMPSLAFSQLFFPVKGILCVFDRETGQFRNLSGADDPQFVQSNPSWSPDGKYIVFARAKAPDLRNTKHQGFIWLTPAESIEFIDKGEPFLFDLYRIPFNGGKGGTPEPVEGASDNGMSNYFARYSPDGRWIVFCRAKSYMLLQPDSELYIIPAEGGNARRLRCNTSRMNSWHSFSPNGKWLVFASKAYSDYTQLCLTHIDENGCSAPAVLLAHMTEPGLAANIPEFVNAHPKSIAKIHERFLDD
;
A
#
# COMPACT_ATOMS: atom_id res chain seq x y z
N MET A 1 28.49 -68.31 -32.26
CA MET A 1 29.20 -67.26 -31.48
C MET A 1 28.63 -65.85 -31.66
N ARG A 2 28.27 -65.39 -32.87
CA ARG A 2 27.79 -64.01 -33.13
C ARG A 2 26.54 -63.55 -32.36
N ARG A 3 25.53 -64.42 -32.15
CA ARG A 3 24.30 -64.06 -31.39
C ARG A 3 24.55 -63.80 -29.89
N LYS A 4 25.49 -64.53 -29.27
CA LYS A 4 25.85 -64.31 -27.86
C LYS A 4 26.62 -63.00 -27.68
N ALA A 5 27.52 -62.66 -28.62
CA ALA A 5 28.25 -61.40 -28.60
C ALA A 5 27.32 -60.17 -28.77
N LEU A 6 26.32 -60.28 -29.66
CA LEU A 6 25.33 -59.21 -29.86
C LEU A 6 24.45 -59.00 -28.62
N ALA A 7 24.02 -60.08 -27.96
CA ALA A 7 23.24 -59.99 -26.73
C ALA A 7 24.03 -59.34 -25.59
N VAL A 8 25.32 -59.68 -25.43
CA VAL A 8 26.20 -59.06 -24.44
C VAL A 8 26.41 -57.57 -24.73
N ALA A 9 26.58 -57.18 -26.00
CA ALA A 9 26.73 -55.78 -26.38
C ALA A 9 25.46 -54.94 -26.11
N ILE A 10 24.28 -55.49 -26.36
CA ILE A 10 23.00 -54.82 -26.06
C ILE A 10 22.82 -54.66 -24.55
N VAL A 11 23.09 -55.69 -23.75
CA VAL A 11 23.00 -55.60 -22.28
C VAL A 11 24.00 -54.58 -21.73
N ALA A 12 25.24 -54.55 -22.24
CA ALA A 12 26.23 -53.55 -21.85
C ALA A 12 25.79 -52.13 -22.22
N ALA A 13 25.20 -51.93 -23.41
CA ALA A 13 24.70 -50.63 -23.83
C ALA A 13 23.51 -50.17 -22.98
N VAL A 14 22.57 -51.05 -22.64
CA VAL A 14 21.43 -50.78 -21.76
C VAL A 14 21.88 -50.48 -20.34
N LEU A 15 22.84 -51.23 -19.78
CA LEU A 15 23.41 -50.95 -18.47
C LEU A 15 24.18 -49.63 -18.43
N SER A 16 24.88 -49.29 -19.51
CA SER A 16 25.62 -48.02 -19.63
C SER A 16 24.66 -46.84 -19.73
N THR A 17 23.61 -46.94 -20.56
CA THR A 17 22.57 -45.91 -20.63
C THR A 17 21.81 -45.81 -19.33
N ALA A 18 21.45 -46.92 -18.67
CA ALA A 18 20.81 -46.90 -17.36
C ALA A 18 21.72 -46.32 -16.27
N ALA A 19 23.03 -46.56 -16.30
CA ALA A 19 23.99 -45.97 -15.37
C ALA A 19 24.20 -44.48 -15.61
N ILE A 20 24.22 -44.03 -16.87
CA ILE A 20 24.25 -42.62 -17.24
C ILE A 20 22.94 -41.96 -16.81
N LEU A 21 21.79 -42.56 -17.10
CA LEU A 21 20.47 -42.09 -16.68
C LEU A 21 20.35 -42.05 -15.16
N TYR A 22 20.87 -43.06 -14.44
CA TYR A 22 20.89 -43.11 -12.98
C TYR A 22 21.84 -42.06 -12.38
N ARG A 23 22.96 -41.74 -13.04
CA ARG A 23 23.85 -40.64 -12.62
C ARG A 23 23.27 -39.26 -12.93
N THR A 24 22.56 -39.09 -14.05
CA THR A 24 21.93 -37.82 -14.41
C THR A 24 20.60 -37.58 -13.70
N LEU A 25 19.88 -38.65 -13.32
CA LEU A 25 18.63 -38.60 -12.56
C LEU A 25 18.82 -38.80 -11.04
N ARG A 26 20.03 -39.15 -10.57
CA ARG A 26 20.30 -39.10 -9.13
C ARG A 26 20.12 -37.64 -8.72
N PRO A 27 19.21 -37.32 -7.79
CA PRO A 27 19.28 -36.02 -7.15
C PRO A 27 20.67 -35.97 -6.51
N ASP A 28 21.47 -34.95 -6.84
CA ASP A 28 22.64 -34.62 -6.03
C ASP A 28 22.15 -34.43 -4.60
N THR A 29 22.24 -35.48 -3.78
CA THR A 29 21.82 -35.46 -2.38
C THR A 29 22.92 -34.75 -1.61
N CYS A 30 22.91 -33.43 -1.71
CA CYS A 30 23.76 -32.55 -0.92
C CYS A 30 23.22 -32.51 0.51
N ARG A 31 23.96 -33.04 1.48
CA ARG A 31 23.55 -32.99 2.89
C ARG A 31 23.92 -31.63 3.48
N ILE A 32 23.08 -31.13 4.38
CA ILE A 32 23.32 -29.86 5.07
C ILE A 32 24.64 -29.90 5.86
N ASP A 33 24.92 -31.03 6.54
CA ASP A 33 26.16 -31.22 7.31
C ASP A 33 27.41 -31.03 6.44
N ASP A 34 27.40 -31.54 5.20
CA ASP A 34 28.53 -31.44 4.27
C ASP A 34 28.75 -29.99 3.82
N ILE A 35 27.68 -29.23 3.62
CA ILE A 35 27.75 -27.80 3.28
C ILE A 35 28.33 -27.02 4.47
N LEU A 36 27.83 -27.25 5.68
CA LEU A 36 28.26 -26.55 6.87
C LEU A 36 29.72 -26.86 7.22
N ALA A 37 30.19 -28.09 6.96
CA ALA A 37 31.57 -28.48 7.18
C ALA A 37 32.57 -27.72 6.30
N VAL A 38 32.17 -27.32 5.09
CA VAL A 38 33.03 -26.53 4.18
C VAL A 38 32.82 -25.01 4.32
N TYR A 39 31.78 -24.57 5.03
CA TYR A 39 31.50 -23.15 5.21
C TYR A 39 32.54 -22.47 6.12
N GLN A 40 33.17 -21.42 5.60
CA GLN A 40 34.12 -20.60 6.35
C GLN A 40 33.50 -19.24 6.65
N GLN A 41 33.38 -18.89 7.92
CA GLN A 41 32.76 -17.62 8.33
C GLN A 41 33.40 -16.38 7.69
N HIS A 42 34.72 -16.43 7.47
CA HIS A 42 35.53 -15.36 6.87
C HIS A 42 36.05 -15.74 5.47
N GLY A 43 35.42 -16.72 4.81
CA GLY A 43 35.74 -17.05 3.44
C GLY A 43 35.38 -15.93 2.46
N ASP A 44 36.11 -15.87 1.36
CA ASP A 44 35.82 -14.99 0.22
C ASP A 44 34.75 -15.66 -0.65
N TYR A 45 33.63 -14.96 -0.83
CA TYR A 45 32.44 -15.47 -1.53
C TYR A 45 31.85 -14.34 -2.38
N ASP A 46 31.35 -14.67 -3.57
CA ASP A 46 30.60 -13.74 -4.38
C ASP A 46 29.37 -13.21 -3.62
N ALA A 47 28.99 -11.95 -3.86
CA ALA A 47 27.85 -11.35 -3.17
C ALA A 47 26.51 -11.85 -3.75
N ILE A 48 25.59 -12.25 -2.86
CA ILE A 48 24.17 -12.41 -3.18
C ILE A 48 23.44 -11.12 -2.75
N THR A 49 22.54 -10.63 -3.58
CA THR A 49 21.65 -9.51 -3.22
C THR A 49 20.33 -10.07 -2.71
N ILE A 50 20.00 -9.85 -1.44
CA ILE A 50 18.66 -10.18 -0.92
C ILE A 50 17.71 -9.06 -1.34
N GLU A 51 16.74 -9.40 -2.18
CA GLU A 51 15.77 -8.44 -2.73
C GLU A 51 14.60 -8.22 -1.77
N TYR A 52 14.20 -9.27 -1.05
CA TYR A 52 13.18 -9.19 0.00
C TYR A 52 13.29 -10.42 0.94
N PRO A 53 13.03 -10.30 2.26
CA PRO A 53 12.86 -9.06 3.01
C PRO A 53 14.14 -8.24 3.04
N LEU A 54 14.00 -6.95 3.34
CA LEU A 54 15.13 -6.04 3.48
C LEU A 54 15.84 -6.29 4.83
N ASP A 55 17.10 -5.89 4.91
CA ASP A 55 17.83 -5.95 6.18
C ASP A 55 17.15 -5.05 7.23
N GLU A 56 17.15 -5.52 8.48
CA GLU A 56 16.47 -4.93 9.64
C GLU A 56 14.94 -4.90 9.56
N THR A 57 14.31 -5.71 8.69
CA THR A 57 12.84 -5.83 8.66
C THR A 57 12.29 -6.23 10.05
N LEU A 58 11.17 -5.61 10.44
CA LEU A 58 10.42 -5.95 11.64
C LEU A 58 9.06 -6.53 11.24
N PHE A 59 8.86 -7.82 11.43
CA PHE A 59 7.61 -8.50 11.08
C PHE A 59 6.57 -8.42 12.22
N PRO A 60 5.27 -8.24 11.91
CA PRO A 60 4.23 -8.35 12.93
C PRO A 60 4.07 -9.81 13.40
N PRO A 61 3.64 -10.03 14.65
CA PRO A 61 3.51 -11.36 15.23
C PRO A 61 2.48 -12.24 14.49
N GLU A 62 1.41 -11.63 13.96
CA GLU A 62 0.36 -12.32 13.21
C GLU A 62 0.68 -12.51 11.71
N MET A 63 1.84 -12.05 11.22
CA MET A 63 2.22 -12.16 9.82
C MET A 63 2.29 -13.64 9.39
N ILE A 64 1.70 -13.94 8.24
CA ILE A 64 1.88 -15.23 7.56
C ILE A 64 3.31 -15.36 7.01
N PRO A 65 3.80 -16.57 6.67
CA PRO A 65 5.16 -16.74 6.17
C PRO A 65 5.47 -15.87 4.94
N PRO A 66 6.45 -14.95 5.01
CA PRO A 66 6.86 -14.18 3.85
C PRO A 66 7.69 -15.06 2.91
N ARG A 67 7.69 -14.69 1.63
CA ARG A 67 8.58 -15.31 0.64
C ARG A 67 9.85 -14.48 0.54
N PHE A 68 10.98 -15.07 0.92
CA PHE A 68 12.31 -14.53 0.68
C PHE A 68 12.64 -14.64 -0.81
N HIS A 69 13.27 -13.60 -1.35
CA HIS A 69 13.75 -13.49 -2.72
C HIS A 69 15.17 -12.92 -2.70
N TRP A 70 16.04 -13.49 -3.52
CA TRP A 70 17.39 -13.01 -3.71
C TRP A 70 17.81 -13.17 -5.16
N ASN A 71 18.84 -12.43 -5.54
CA ASN A 71 19.54 -12.57 -6.79
C ASN A 71 21.00 -12.99 -6.51
N ASP A 72 21.33 -14.19 -6.95
CA ASP A 72 22.66 -14.75 -6.95
C ASP A 72 23.23 -14.67 -8.36
N GLY A 73 24.15 -13.73 -8.56
CA GLY A 73 24.84 -13.52 -9.84
C GLY A 73 25.84 -14.63 -10.19
N ALA A 74 26.17 -15.53 -9.24
CA ALA A 74 27.05 -16.65 -9.49
C ALA A 74 26.36 -17.72 -10.34
N SER A 75 26.68 -17.75 -11.64
CA SER A 75 26.05 -18.64 -12.63
C SER A 75 26.20 -20.14 -12.34
N ALA A 76 27.15 -20.52 -11.47
CA ALA A 76 27.41 -21.91 -11.11
C ALA A 76 26.69 -22.38 -9.84
N SER A 77 25.98 -21.51 -9.12
CA SER A 77 25.12 -21.91 -8.00
C SER A 77 23.93 -22.74 -8.51
N ARG A 78 23.75 -23.95 -7.95
CA ARG A 78 22.66 -24.88 -8.33
C ARG A 78 21.66 -25.12 -7.19
N ALA A 79 22.02 -24.72 -5.97
CA ALA A 79 21.18 -24.78 -4.78
C ALA A 79 21.58 -23.67 -3.80
N TRP A 80 20.71 -23.35 -2.85
CA TRP A 80 20.95 -22.37 -1.80
C TRP A 80 20.60 -22.93 -0.44
N LEU A 81 21.53 -22.80 0.52
CA LEU A 81 21.27 -23.09 1.92
C LEU A 81 20.90 -21.78 2.62
N ILE A 82 19.68 -21.71 3.16
CA ILE A 82 19.26 -20.67 4.10
C ILE A 82 19.56 -21.18 5.51
N GLN A 83 20.40 -20.45 6.25
CA GLN A 83 20.63 -20.66 7.68
C GLN A 83 20.02 -19.49 8.45
N ILE A 84 19.21 -19.78 9.48
CA ILE A 84 18.70 -18.77 10.41
C ILE A 84 19.29 -19.02 11.79
N ARG A 85 20.06 -18.05 12.28
CA ARG A 85 20.68 -18.04 13.61
C ARG A 85 19.89 -17.10 14.51
N PHE A 86 19.72 -17.49 15.77
CA PHE A 86 18.94 -16.74 16.75
C PHE A 86 19.82 -16.42 17.96
N ALA A 87 19.47 -15.35 18.67
CA ALA A 87 20.16 -14.94 19.89
C ALA A 87 19.86 -15.83 21.12
N ASP A 88 18.92 -16.77 21.02
CA ASP A 88 18.42 -17.60 22.12
C ASP A 88 19.33 -18.77 22.53
N GLY A 89 20.49 -18.94 21.88
CA GLY A 89 21.45 -20.00 22.15
C GLY A 89 21.03 -21.40 21.68
N LYS A 90 19.83 -21.58 21.11
CA LYS A 90 19.40 -22.85 20.53
C LYS A 90 19.99 -23.03 19.11
N PRO A 91 20.06 -24.28 18.58
CA PRO A 91 20.60 -24.52 17.24
C PRO A 91 19.94 -23.67 16.14
N SER A 92 20.73 -23.31 15.13
CA SER A 92 20.22 -22.62 13.95
C SER A 92 19.27 -23.50 13.14
N MET A 93 18.34 -22.90 12.43
CA MET A 93 17.48 -23.60 11.46
C MET A 93 18.12 -23.56 10.07
N HIS A 94 17.88 -24.60 9.27
CA HIS A 94 18.51 -24.77 7.95
C HIS A 94 17.50 -25.25 6.91
N PHE A 95 17.52 -24.62 5.73
CA PHE A 95 16.64 -24.95 4.62
C PHE A 95 17.42 -24.99 3.32
N LEU A 96 17.41 -26.13 2.64
CA LEU A 96 18.05 -26.28 1.33
C LEU A 96 17.02 -26.12 0.22
N VAL A 97 17.24 -25.17 -0.69
CA VAL A 97 16.35 -24.89 -1.82
C VAL A 97 17.09 -24.89 -3.15
N ARG A 98 16.34 -24.97 -4.25
CA ARG A 98 16.87 -24.99 -5.63
C ARG A 98 16.39 -23.81 -6.48
N ARG A 99 15.77 -22.82 -5.85
CA ARG A 99 15.34 -21.58 -6.49
C ARG A 99 15.84 -20.43 -5.64
N GLN A 100 16.01 -19.27 -6.26
CA GLN A 100 16.41 -18.04 -5.57
C GLN A 100 15.24 -17.39 -4.81
N GLN A 101 14.40 -18.24 -4.22
CA GLN A 101 13.24 -17.87 -3.43
C GLN A 101 12.91 -18.99 -2.45
N TRP A 102 12.42 -18.61 -1.27
CA TRP A 102 12.03 -19.55 -0.23
C TRP A 102 10.94 -18.94 0.66
N ALA A 103 9.95 -19.72 1.04
CA ALA A 103 9.02 -19.36 2.10
C ALA A 103 9.06 -20.47 3.18
N PRO A 104 9.18 -20.13 4.47
CA PRO A 104 9.10 -21.11 5.53
C PRO A 104 7.71 -21.77 5.55
N ARG A 105 7.64 -23.01 6.06
CA ARG A 105 6.35 -23.61 6.40
C ARG A 105 5.74 -22.86 7.58
N LEU A 106 4.43 -22.99 7.78
CA LEU A 106 3.73 -22.32 8.89
C LEU A 106 4.37 -22.62 10.26
N GLU A 107 4.62 -23.89 10.56
CA GLU A 107 5.26 -24.30 11.83
C GLU A 107 6.68 -23.75 11.99
N ASP A 108 7.49 -23.80 10.92
CA ASP A 108 8.83 -23.22 10.92
C ASP A 108 8.76 -21.70 11.16
N TRP A 109 7.81 -21.02 10.54
CA TRP A 109 7.62 -19.58 10.66
C TRP A 109 7.17 -19.17 12.05
N ASP A 110 6.25 -19.92 12.68
CA ASP A 110 5.84 -19.65 14.06
C ASP A 110 7.02 -19.87 15.03
N ASN A 111 7.85 -20.89 14.80
CA ASN A 111 9.08 -21.10 15.57
C ASN A 111 10.08 -19.94 15.37
N ILE A 112 10.31 -19.55 14.11
CA ILE A 112 11.16 -18.40 13.77
C ILE A 112 10.67 -17.14 14.50
N LYS A 113 9.38 -16.79 14.37
CA LYS A 113 8.79 -15.60 15.01
C LYS A 113 8.95 -15.61 16.53
N ASN A 114 8.71 -16.76 17.18
CA ASN A 114 8.88 -16.89 18.63
C ASN A 114 10.35 -16.72 19.06
N ARG A 115 11.30 -17.21 18.28
CA ARG A 115 12.74 -17.11 18.56
C ARG A 115 13.35 -15.77 18.16
N SER A 116 12.66 -14.97 17.33
CA SER A 116 13.04 -13.62 16.92
C SER A 116 12.19 -12.51 17.56
N LEU A 117 11.37 -12.84 18.56
CA LEU A 117 10.56 -11.85 19.26
C LEU A 117 11.46 -10.83 19.98
N GLU A 118 11.43 -9.58 19.51
CA GLU A 118 12.27 -8.46 19.98
C GLU A 118 13.79 -8.73 19.93
N GLN A 119 14.23 -9.78 19.22
CA GLN A 119 15.63 -10.21 19.13
C GLN A 119 16.00 -10.57 17.70
N ASP A 120 17.24 -10.29 17.31
CA ASP A 120 17.68 -10.52 15.93
C ASP A 120 17.71 -12.01 15.56
N ALA A 121 17.07 -12.32 14.43
CA ALA A 121 17.31 -13.52 13.65
C ALA A 121 18.23 -13.16 12.47
N GLN A 122 19.45 -13.70 12.48
CA GLN A 122 20.40 -13.53 11.39
C GLN A 122 20.17 -14.60 10.33
N VAL A 123 19.85 -14.17 9.11
CA VAL A 123 19.74 -15.01 7.93
C VAL A 123 21.05 -15.00 7.17
N ILE A 124 21.54 -16.18 6.80
CA ILE A 124 22.69 -16.37 5.92
C ILE A 124 22.22 -17.22 4.75
N ILE A 125 22.42 -16.74 3.53
CA ILE A 125 22.13 -17.48 2.30
C ILE A 125 23.46 -17.86 1.67
N LEU A 126 23.66 -19.13 1.36
CA LEU A 126 24.86 -19.66 0.71
C LEU A 126 24.51 -20.25 -0.65
N GLY A 127 25.07 -19.73 -1.73
CA GLY A 127 24.97 -20.31 -3.07
C GLY A 127 25.97 -21.45 -3.24
N ILE A 128 25.47 -22.62 -3.65
CA ILE A 128 26.20 -23.89 -3.59
C ILE A 128 26.21 -24.55 -4.95
N ASN A 129 27.38 -25.07 -5.32
CA ASN A 129 27.52 -26.07 -6.38
C ASN A 129 27.71 -27.46 -5.73
N PRO A 130 26.72 -28.37 -5.84
CA PRO A 130 26.72 -29.67 -5.18
C PRO A 130 27.60 -30.72 -5.90
N GLY A 131 28.44 -30.30 -6.86
CA GLY A 131 29.40 -31.19 -7.52
C GLY A 131 30.42 -31.81 -6.57
N ALA A 132 31.32 -32.63 -7.10
CA ALA A 132 32.44 -33.20 -6.36
C ALA A 132 33.75 -32.54 -6.86
N PRO A 133 34.41 -31.65 -6.07
CA PRO A 133 34.10 -31.31 -4.68
C PRO A 133 32.94 -30.30 -4.54
N LEU A 134 32.25 -30.38 -3.41
CA LEU A 134 31.20 -29.43 -3.04
C LEU A 134 31.83 -28.06 -2.81
N ARG A 135 31.23 -27.00 -3.38
CA ARG A 135 31.73 -25.63 -3.25
C ARG A 135 30.62 -24.67 -2.84
N ILE A 136 30.95 -23.77 -1.93
CA ILE A 136 30.16 -22.57 -1.64
C ILE A 136 30.76 -21.45 -2.48
N LEU A 137 29.94 -20.82 -3.30
CA LEU A 137 30.36 -19.84 -4.30
C LEU A 137 30.02 -18.42 -3.87
N SER A 138 28.84 -18.25 -3.29
CA SER A 138 28.29 -16.93 -3.00
C SER A 138 27.59 -16.88 -1.64
N ARG A 139 27.45 -15.68 -1.08
CA ARG A 139 26.87 -15.44 0.25
C ARG A 139 26.10 -14.14 0.33
N ALA A 140 25.00 -14.17 1.07
CA ALA A 140 24.37 -12.98 1.66
C ALA A 140 24.19 -13.14 3.17
N ARG A 141 24.02 -12.00 3.85
CA ARG A 141 23.57 -11.91 5.24
C ARG A 141 22.54 -10.80 5.38
N MET A 142 21.55 -11.02 6.23
CA MET A 142 20.63 -9.99 6.71
C MET A 142 20.10 -10.38 8.09
N SER A 143 19.42 -9.46 8.75
CA SER A 143 18.80 -9.63 10.06
C SER A 143 17.36 -9.14 10.06
N PHE A 144 16.47 -9.85 10.75
CA PHE A 144 15.13 -9.36 11.01
C PHE A 144 14.73 -9.66 12.45
N ARG A 145 13.65 -9.02 12.89
CA ARG A 145 13.00 -9.30 14.17
C ARG A 145 11.51 -9.53 13.99
N THR A 146 10.88 -10.09 15.01
CA THR A 146 9.43 -10.10 15.18
C THR A 146 9.05 -9.09 16.25
N SER A 147 8.11 -8.20 15.92
CA SER A 147 7.61 -7.20 16.84
C SER A 147 6.76 -7.84 17.92
N LYS A 148 6.85 -7.30 19.14
CA LYS A 148 5.84 -7.52 20.19
C LYS A 148 4.53 -6.80 19.92
N ASP A 149 4.54 -5.75 19.10
CA ASP A 149 3.37 -4.93 18.81
C ASP A 149 2.53 -5.60 17.70
N PRO A 150 1.32 -6.10 17.98
CA PRO A 150 0.43 -6.64 16.96
C PRO A 150 -0.19 -5.52 16.11
N VAL A 151 -0.69 -5.86 14.92
CA VAL A 151 -1.44 -4.94 14.04
C VAL A 151 -2.88 -4.78 14.52
N GLU A 152 -3.51 -5.87 14.97
CA GLU A 152 -4.83 -5.96 15.64
C GLU A 152 -6.05 -5.48 14.85
N ALA A 153 -5.87 -4.80 13.72
CA ALA A 153 -6.94 -4.26 12.90
C ALA A 153 -6.97 -4.88 11.50
N PRO A 154 -8.17 -5.22 10.98
CA PRO A 154 -8.35 -5.58 9.59
C PRO A 154 -8.15 -4.37 8.67
N LEU A 155 -7.80 -4.68 7.41
CA LEU A 155 -7.72 -3.71 6.33
C LEU A 155 -8.98 -3.80 5.47
N PHE A 156 -9.58 -2.65 5.18
CA PHE A 156 -10.54 -2.47 4.10
C PHE A 156 -9.79 -1.82 2.92
N TYR A 157 -9.79 -2.46 1.75
CA TYR A 157 -9.03 -1.97 0.60
C TYR A 157 -9.68 -2.40 -0.71
N ARG A 158 -9.34 -1.71 -1.80
CA ARG A 158 -9.88 -1.96 -3.12
C ARG A 158 -8.87 -2.71 -3.99
N GLU A 159 -9.36 -3.67 -4.77
CA GLU A 159 -8.65 -4.28 -5.89
C GLU A 159 -9.29 -3.84 -7.21
N VAL A 160 -8.44 -3.48 -8.18
CA VAL A 160 -8.86 -2.96 -9.49
C VAL A 160 -8.00 -3.53 -10.61
N LYS A 161 -8.59 -3.76 -11.78
CA LYS A 161 -7.85 -4.12 -12.99
C LYS A 161 -7.16 -2.90 -13.58
N LEU A 162 -5.97 -3.09 -14.17
CA LEU A 162 -5.27 -2.03 -14.89
C LEU A 162 -5.26 -2.31 -16.40
N PRO A 163 -5.18 -1.29 -17.27
CA PRO A 163 -5.06 0.14 -16.96
C PRO A 163 -6.36 0.76 -16.43
N PHE A 164 -6.27 1.86 -15.68
CA PHE A 164 -7.43 2.45 -15.00
C PHE A 164 -8.56 2.84 -15.96
N ILE A 165 -8.23 3.28 -17.19
CA ILE A 165 -9.23 3.63 -18.22
C ILE A 165 -10.13 2.45 -18.62
N ASP A 166 -9.63 1.21 -18.52
CA ASP A 166 -10.43 0.03 -18.83
C ASP A 166 -11.30 -0.35 -17.64
N ALA A 167 -10.79 -0.17 -16.41
CA ALA A 167 -11.60 -0.36 -15.19
C ALA A 167 -12.73 0.68 -15.07
N ASP A 168 -12.50 1.93 -15.51
CA ASP A 168 -13.53 2.97 -15.55
C ASP A 168 -14.70 2.63 -16.50
N LYS A 169 -14.42 1.82 -17.54
CA LYS A 169 -15.45 1.32 -18.47
C LYS A 169 -16.17 0.07 -17.97
N ASP A 170 -15.54 -0.71 -17.09
CA ASP A 170 -16.07 -1.96 -16.53
C ASP A 170 -15.84 -2.04 -15.02
N LEU A 171 -16.78 -1.42 -14.28
CA LEU A 171 -16.79 -1.37 -12.83
C LEU A 171 -17.01 -2.74 -12.17
N SER A 172 -17.50 -3.74 -12.91
CA SER A 172 -17.76 -5.09 -12.37
C SER A 172 -16.48 -5.81 -11.92
N SER A 173 -15.33 -5.40 -12.48
CA SER A 173 -14.02 -5.91 -12.11
C SER A 173 -13.47 -5.35 -10.79
N ILE A 174 -14.08 -4.27 -10.27
CA ILE A 174 -13.66 -3.61 -9.04
C ILE A 174 -14.29 -4.32 -7.83
N ARG A 175 -13.47 -4.56 -6.81
CA ARG A 175 -13.91 -5.21 -5.57
C ARG A 175 -13.19 -4.66 -4.35
N TRP A 176 -13.84 -4.74 -3.20
CA TRP A 176 -13.24 -4.43 -1.91
C TRP A 176 -13.14 -5.67 -1.06
N ARG A 177 -12.02 -5.74 -0.36
CA ARG A 177 -11.72 -6.81 0.58
C ARG A 177 -11.65 -6.25 1.99
N PHE A 178 -12.02 -7.07 2.95
CA PHE A 178 -11.94 -6.76 4.37
C PHE A 178 -11.36 -7.94 5.13
N GLY A 179 -10.26 -7.74 5.84
CA GLY A 179 -9.71 -8.80 6.69
C GLY A 179 -8.38 -8.50 7.32
N SER A 180 -7.99 -9.35 8.26
CA SER A 180 -6.69 -9.29 8.94
C SER A 180 -5.55 -9.66 7.99
N ILE A 181 -4.36 -9.10 8.24
CA ILE A 181 -3.12 -9.50 7.57
C ILE A 181 -2.74 -10.97 7.82
N ALA A 182 -3.32 -11.60 8.84
CA ALA A 182 -3.14 -13.03 9.14
C ALA A 182 -3.95 -13.95 8.19
N SER A 183 -4.91 -13.40 7.44
CA SER A 183 -5.69 -14.19 6.49
C SER A 183 -4.86 -14.51 5.24
N GLN A 184 -4.88 -15.75 4.77
CA GLN A 184 -4.22 -16.11 3.50
C GLN A 184 -4.88 -15.44 2.28
N SER A 185 -6.20 -15.20 2.34
CA SER A 185 -6.94 -14.45 1.34
C SER A 185 -8.13 -13.77 2.03
N PRO A 186 -8.05 -12.46 2.30
CA PRO A 186 -9.15 -11.71 2.88
C PRO A 186 -10.41 -11.79 2.01
N PRO A 187 -11.62 -12.00 2.57
CA PRO A 187 -12.84 -12.13 1.79
C PRO A 187 -13.15 -10.84 0.99
N VAL A 188 -13.78 -11.02 -0.16
CA VAL A 188 -14.41 -9.93 -0.91
C VAL A 188 -15.71 -9.56 -0.23
N VAL A 189 -15.82 -8.33 0.26
CA VAL A 189 -17.00 -7.83 0.97
C VAL A 189 -17.90 -6.96 0.10
N LEU A 190 -17.35 -6.30 -0.92
CA LEU A 190 -18.10 -5.51 -1.90
C LEU A 190 -17.55 -5.77 -3.30
N GLN A 191 -18.41 -5.89 -4.30
CA GLN A 191 -18.04 -6.05 -5.71
C GLN A 191 -19.25 -5.69 -6.57
N ASN A 192 -19.05 -5.51 -7.88
CA ASN A 192 -20.14 -5.19 -8.81
C ASN A 192 -20.93 -3.95 -8.38
N LEU A 193 -20.25 -2.98 -7.74
CA LEU A 193 -20.88 -1.71 -7.42
C LEU A 193 -21.24 -1.06 -8.76
N SER A 194 -22.53 -0.81 -8.98
CA SER A 194 -23.04 -0.26 -10.26
C SER A 194 -22.57 1.18 -10.50
N VAL A 195 -21.92 1.76 -9.51
CA VAL A 195 -21.45 3.13 -9.45
C VAL A 195 -19.99 3.20 -9.01
N CYS A 196 -19.33 4.32 -9.29
CA CYS A 196 -17.94 4.49 -8.89
C CYS A 196 -17.86 4.57 -7.35
N GLY A 197 -17.14 3.61 -6.76
CA GLY A 197 -16.70 3.64 -5.37
C GLY A 197 -15.21 3.96 -5.34
N ASN A 198 -14.82 5.11 -4.79
CA ASN A 198 -13.41 5.49 -4.70
C ASN A 198 -12.99 5.64 -3.24
N CYS A 199 -13.19 6.84 -2.69
CA CYS A 199 -12.68 7.16 -1.36
C CYS A 199 -13.65 6.65 -0.31
N HIS A 200 -13.09 6.19 0.79
CA HIS A 200 -13.84 5.75 1.95
C HIS A 200 -13.06 6.10 3.21
N SER A 201 -13.78 6.16 4.32
CA SER A 201 -13.23 6.37 5.63
C SER A 201 -14.15 5.78 6.68
N PHE A 202 -13.60 5.57 7.87
CA PHE A 202 -14.36 5.09 9.02
C PHE A 202 -14.24 6.09 10.17
N SER A 203 -15.27 6.15 11.01
CA SER A 203 -15.15 6.79 12.33
C SER A 203 -14.08 6.09 13.16
N ARG A 204 -13.53 6.78 14.17
CA ARG A 204 -12.40 6.27 14.99
C ARG A 204 -12.74 4.96 15.71
N ASP A 205 -14.00 4.76 16.05
CA ASP A 205 -14.51 3.53 16.67
C ASP A 205 -14.86 2.42 15.67
N GLY A 206 -14.64 2.65 14.37
CA GLY A 206 -14.88 1.70 13.29
C GLY A 206 -16.36 1.43 13.00
N LYS A 207 -17.30 2.13 13.65
CA LYS A 207 -18.74 1.83 13.56
C LYS A 207 -19.46 2.53 12.42
N THR A 208 -18.91 3.60 11.87
CA THR A 208 -19.51 4.30 10.73
C THR A 208 -18.61 4.15 9.52
N LEU A 209 -19.16 3.60 8.43
CA LEU A 209 -18.55 3.58 7.11
C LEU A 209 -19.07 4.80 6.34
N ALA A 210 -18.15 5.55 5.74
CA ALA A 210 -18.51 6.62 4.83
C ALA A 210 -17.74 6.46 3.52
N MET A 211 -18.42 6.48 2.38
CA MET A 211 -17.85 6.12 1.08
C MET A 211 -18.42 6.97 -0.05
N ASP A 212 -17.56 7.45 -0.94
CA ASP A 212 -17.97 8.08 -2.20
C ASP A 212 -18.65 7.00 -3.04
N VAL A 213 -19.90 7.27 -3.42
CA VAL A 213 -20.70 6.45 -4.34
C VAL A 213 -21.31 7.42 -5.35
N ASP A 214 -20.88 7.38 -6.60
CA ASP A 214 -21.61 8.13 -7.63
C ASP A 214 -23.06 7.61 -7.68
N TYR A 215 -24.10 8.44 -7.86
CA TYR A 215 -25.49 7.94 -7.84
C TYR A 215 -26.28 8.50 -9.02
N ALA A 216 -26.82 7.61 -9.86
CA ALA A 216 -27.50 8.00 -11.11
C ALA A 216 -26.62 8.96 -11.94
N SER A 217 -27.21 9.79 -12.80
CA SER A 217 -26.48 10.86 -13.51
C SER A 217 -25.88 11.93 -12.58
N ARG A 218 -25.96 11.79 -11.24
CA ARG A 218 -25.40 12.69 -10.23
C ARG A 218 -24.10 12.13 -9.67
N LYS A 219 -22.99 12.65 -10.17
CA LYS A 219 -21.68 12.38 -9.58
C LYS A 219 -21.57 13.06 -8.21
N GLY A 220 -20.80 12.50 -7.29
CA GLY A 220 -20.54 13.12 -5.97
C GLY A 220 -21.58 12.86 -4.88
N SER A 221 -22.22 11.68 -4.84
CA SER A 221 -22.95 11.25 -3.64
C SER A 221 -22.01 10.53 -2.65
N TYR A 222 -22.34 10.60 -1.37
CA TYR A 222 -21.54 10.04 -0.29
C TYR A 222 -22.46 9.28 0.66
N VAL A 223 -22.28 7.96 0.74
CA VAL A 223 -23.06 7.12 1.66
C VAL A 223 -22.42 7.15 3.04
N ILE A 224 -23.23 7.35 4.08
CA ILE A 224 -22.76 7.35 5.48
C ILE A 224 -23.65 6.38 6.27
N THR A 225 -23.14 5.19 6.54
CA THR A 225 -23.92 4.10 7.15
C THR A 225 -23.22 3.44 8.33
N GLN A 226 -23.99 2.69 9.13
CA GLN A 226 -23.43 1.91 10.24
C GLN A 226 -22.83 0.60 9.75
N VAL A 227 -21.62 0.31 10.21
CA VAL A 227 -20.94 -0.96 9.99
C VAL A 227 -21.69 -2.08 10.69
N LYS A 228 -22.12 -3.05 9.91
CA LYS A 228 -22.76 -4.29 10.34
C LYS A 228 -22.16 -5.46 9.57
N GLU A 229 -22.30 -6.68 10.10
CA GLU A 229 -21.84 -7.90 9.42
C GLU A 229 -22.42 -7.99 8.00
N GLN A 230 -23.72 -7.66 7.86
CA GLN A 230 -24.38 -7.39 6.58
C GLN A 230 -24.66 -5.89 6.51
N THR A 231 -23.72 -5.14 5.94
CA THR A 231 -23.90 -3.70 5.70
C THR A 231 -24.72 -3.54 4.42
N VAL A 232 -25.67 -2.60 4.41
CA VAL A 232 -26.49 -2.30 3.23
C VAL A 232 -26.37 -0.81 2.96
N LEU A 233 -25.95 -0.46 1.75
CA LEU A 233 -25.92 0.91 1.27
C LEU A 233 -27.29 1.23 0.68
N VAL A 234 -27.99 2.18 1.29
CA VAL A 234 -29.36 2.56 0.93
C VAL A 234 -29.44 4.04 0.57
N PRO A 235 -30.40 4.47 -0.27
CA PRO A 235 -30.53 5.87 -0.68
C PRO A 235 -30.73 6.85 0.48
N GLU A 236 -31.36 6.41 1.57
CA GLU A 236 -31.62 7.24 2.76
C GLU A 236 -30.33 7.62 3.52
N ASP A 237 -29.26 6.85 3.32
CA ASP A 237 -27.94 7.10 3.91
C ASP A 237 -27.06 7.98 2.99
N LEU A 238 -27.57 8.41 1.83
CA LEU A 238 -26.84 9.25 0.88
C LEU A 238 -26.98 10.73 1.23
N ILE A 239 -25.84 11.42 1.15
CA ILE A 239 -25.81 12.86 0.94
C ILE A 239 -25.35 13.14 -0.49
N THR A 240 -25.81 14.23 -1.06
CA THR A 240 -25.27 14.77 -2.32
C THR A 240 -24.64 16.11 -1.99
N TRP A 241 -23.38 16.31 -2.39
CA TRP A 241 -22.70 17.57 -2.16
C TRP A 241 -23.37 18.69 -2.97
N THR A 242 -24.12 19.54 -2.27
CA THR A 242 -24.78 20.73 -2.83
C THR A 242 -24.24 21.96 -2.12
N ASP A 243 -23.97 23.03 -2.87
CA ASP A 243 -23.62 24.33 -2.28
C ASP A 243 -24.87 25.03 -1.71
N GLN A 244 -24.71 25.88 -0.69
CA GLN A 244 -25.83 26.68 -0.16
C GLN A 244 -26.36 27.70 -1.18
N ASP A 245 -25.50 28.16 -2.10
CA ASP A 245 -25.85 29.19 -3.09
C ASP A 245 -26.26 28.62 -4.45
N ASP A 246 -26.24 27.28 -4.62
CA ASP A 246 -26.64 26.52 -5.83
C ASP A 246 -26.06 27.05 -7.16
N SER A 247 -24.98 27.85 -7.09
CA SER A 247 -24.44 28.62 -8.21
C SER A 247 -23.49 27.81 -9.09
N GLU A 248 -22.96 26.71 -8.57
CA GLU A 248 -22.04 25.82 -9.26
C GLU A 248 -22.28 24.36 -8.84
N GLN A 249 -22.27 23.44 -9.81
CA GLN A 249 -22.36 22.01 -9.55
C GLN A 249 -21.12 21.55 -8.79
N SER A 250 -21.32 20.91 -7.64
CA SER A 250 -20.23 20.40 -6.82
C SER A 250 -20.18 18.88 -6.84
N HIS A 251 -18.98 18.34 -6.81
CA HIS A 251 -18.71 16.94 -6.55
C HIS A 251 -17.93 16.84 -5.25
N GLY A 252 -18.14 15.76 -4.49
CA GLY A 252 -17.30 15.46 -3.34
C GLY A 252 -16.02 14.80 -3.84
N LEU A 253 -14.87 15.42 -3.60
CA LEU A 253 -13.57 14.83 -3.87
C LEU A 253 -12.82 14.54 -2.56
N LEU A 254 -12.48 13.26 -2.36
CA LEU A 254 -11.61 12.77 -1.28
C LEU A 254 -12.22 13.02 0.11
N SER A 255 -13.53 12.82 0.21
CA SER A 255 -14.35 12.99 1.40
C SER A 255 -13.86 12.15 2.59
N ARG A 256 -13.95 12.70 3.81
CA ARG A 256 -13.59 12.02 5.06
C ARG A 256 -14.60 12.30 6.17
N ILE A 257 -15.07 11.24 6.83
CA ILE A 257 -15.85 11.35 8.07
C ILE A 257 -14.95 11.72 9.26
N SER A 258 -15.49 12.50 10.20
CA SER A 258 -14.81 12.89 11.44
C SER A 258 -14.61 11.70 12.40
N PRO A 259 -13.66 11.79 13.35
CA PRO A 259 -13.39 10.72 14.30
C PRO A 259 -14.60 10.29 15.12
N ASP A 260 -15.45 11.25 15.53
CA ASP A 260 -16.69 11.03 16.26
C ASP A 260 -17.88 10.62 15.36
N GLY A 261 -17.66 10.60 14.05
CA GLY A 261 -18.66 10.29 13.05
C GLY A 261 -19.60 11.44 12.71
N ARG A 262 -19.64 12.56 13.45
CA ARG A 262 -20.68 13.59 13.29
C ARG A 262 -20.56 14.39 11.99
N TYR A 263 -19.36 14.72 11.57
CA TYR A 263 -19.10 15.60 10.45
C TYR A 263 -18.51 14.83 9.28
N VAL A 264 -18.73 15.33 8.07
CA VAL A 264 -17.98 14.93 6.87
C VAL A 264 -17.35 16.16 6.28
N ILE A 265 -16.10 16.06 5.83
CA ILE A 265 -15.42 17.12 5.09
C ILE A 265 -15.02 16.61 3.70
N SER A 266 -15.13 17.46 2.69
CA SER A 266 -14.73 17.15 1.33
C SER A 266 -14.16 18.38 0.64
N THR A 267 -13.36 18.15 -0.40
CA THR A 267 -13.18 19.17 -1.44
C THR A 267 -14.45 19.24 -2.27
N VAL A 268 -14.93 20.45 -2.52
CA VAL A 268 -16.13 20.76 -3.30
C VAL A 268 -15.83 21.88 -4.30
N LYS A 269 -16.73 22.10 -5.28
CA LYS A 269 -16.52 23.04 -6.40
C LYS A 269 -15.21 22.75 -7.14
N ASP A 270 -14.88 21.47 -7.22
CA ASP A 270 -13.60 21.01 -7.68
C ASP A 270 -13.56 20.93 -9.20
N MET A 271 -12.35 21.10 -9.71
CA MET A 271 -12.03 20.77 -11.09
C MET A 271 -10.66 20.14 -11.07
N SER A 272 -10.50 18.99 -11.72
CA SER A 272 -9.22 18.28 -11.73
C SER A 272 -8.70 18.06 -13.14
N VAL A 273 -7.39 17.94 -13.24
CA VAL A 273 -6.74 17.32 -14.39
C VAL A 273 -6.91 15.81 -14.23
N PHE A 274 -7.48 15.14 -15.24
CA PHE A 274 -7.52 13.69 -15.32
C PHE A 274 -7.14 13.27 -16.74
N VAL A 275 -5.94 12.71 -16.88
CA VAL A 275 -5.37 12.34 -18.19
C VAL A 275 -4.96 10.87 -18.13
N PRO A 276 -5.56 10.00 -18.95
CA PRO A 276 -5.08 8.64 -19.12
C PRO A 276 -3.66 8.64 -19.70
N MET A 277 -2.78 7.86 -19.09
CA MET A 277 -1.38 7.75 -19.47
C MET A 277 -1.14 6.36 -20.09
N PRO A 278 -0.24 6.24 -21.09
CA PRO A 278 -0.06 4.99 -21.84
C PRO A 278 0.62 3.87 -21.02
N SER A 279 1.31 4.21 -19.94
CA SER A 279 2.02 3.24 -19.10
C SER A 279 1.05 2.48 -18.21
N LEU A 280 1.13 1.14 -18.18
CA LEU A 280 0.33 0.33 -17.24
C LEU A 280 0.64 0.70 -15.78
N ALA A 281 1.93 0.87 -15.46
CA ALA A 281 2.41 1.18 -14.11
C ALA A 281 1.91 2.55 -13.64
N PHE A 282 1.86 3.53 -14.54
CA PHE A 282 1.47 4.91 -14.27
C PHE A 282 0.43 5.33 -15.29
N SER A 283 -0.79 4.79 -15.16
CA SER A 283 -1.85 4.85 -16.20
C SER A 283 -2.75 6.07 -16.12
N GLN A 284 -2.47 6.99 -15.19
CA GLN A 284 -3.21 8.25 -15.09
C GLN A 284 -2.34 9.35 -14.48
N LEU A 285 -2.61 10.58 -14.88
CA LEU A 285 -2.24 11.81 -14.18
C LEU A 285 -3.51 12.40 -13.58
N PHE A 286 -3.52 12.62 -12.26
CA PHE A 286 -4.67 13.15 -11.55
C PHE A 286 -4.28 14.13 -10.45
N PHE A 287 -4.82 15.35 -10.49
CA PHE A 287 -4.73 16.31 -9.40
C PHE A 287 -5.78 17.42 -9.54
N PRO A 288 -6.32 17.96 -8.43
CA PRO A 288 -7.24 19.08 -8.48
C PRO A 288 -6.51 20.38 -8.81
N VAL A 289 -7.14 21.22 -9.63
CA VAL A 289 -6.70 22.58 -10.00
C VAL A 289 -7.70 23.65 -9.56
N LYS A 290 -8.83 23.25 -9.00
CA LYS A 290 -9.82 24.09 -8.32
C LYS A 290 -10.46 23.26 -7.20
N GLY A 291 -10.85 23.91 -6.11
CA GLY A 291 -11.66 23.29 -5.06
C GLY A 291 -11.49 23.96 -3.71
N ILE A 292 -12.56 24.00 -2.93
CA ILE A 292 -12.60 24.52 -1.56
C ILE A 292 -13.02 23.43 -0.58
N LEU A 293 -12.80 23.61 0.72
CA LEU A 293 -13.29 22.65 1.72
C LEU A 293 -14.71 23.01 2.19
N CYS A 294 -15.59 22.00 2.19
CA CYS A 294 -16.93 22.10 2.75
C CYS A 294 -17.18 20.97 3.75
N VAL A 295 -17.97 21.28 4.77
CA VAL A 295 -18.32 20.42 5.88
C VAL A 295 -19.82 20.15 5.85
N PHE A 296 -20.20 18.89 5.97
CA PHE A 296 -21.56 18.46 6.26
C PHE A 296 -21.69 18.06 7.73
N ASP A 297 -22.61 18.68 8.47
CA ASP A 297 -22.99 18.29 9.83
C ASP A 297 -24.18 17.33 9.77
N ARG A 298 -23.95 16.05 10.13
CA ARG A 298 -24.98 15.01 10.08
C ARG A 298 -26.12 15.22 11.08
N GLU A 299 -25.88 15.92 12.18
CA GLU A 299 -26.92 16.18 13.18
C GLU A 299 -27.89 17.26 12.71
N THR A 300 -27.38 18.29 12.04
CA THR A 300 -28.22 19.41 11.58
C THR A 300 -28.62 19.29 10.11
N GLY A 301 -28.01 18.39 9.35
CA GLY A 301 -28.19 18.24 7.90
C GLY A 301 -27.68 19.43 7.08
N GLN A 302 -26.73 20.21 7.62
CA GLN A 302 -26.28 21.46 6.97
C GLN A 302 -24.89 21.31 6.35
N PHE A 303 -24.75 21.83 5.13
CA PHE A 303 -23.47 22.04 4.46
C PHE A 303 -22.94 23.44 4.77
N ARG A 304 -21.63 23.59 4.97
CA ARG A 304 -20.98 24.89 5.17
C ARG A 304 -19.58 24.88 4.59
N ASN A 305 -19.24 25.90 3.81
CA ASN A 305 -17.84 26.14 3.43
C ASN A 305 -17.02 26.39 4.70
N LEU A 306 -15.84 25.78 4.78
CA LEU A 306 -14.98 25.91 5.93
C LEU A 306 -14.18 27.21 5.82
N SER A 307 -14.63 28.26 6.51
CA SER A 307 -14.00 29.58 6.44
C SER A 307 -12.50 29.52 6.73
N GLY A 308 -11.71 30.10 5.83
CA GLY A 308 -10.25 30.04 5.83
C GLY A 308 -9.68 28.93 4.95
N ALA A 309 -10.50 27.95 4.55
CA ALA A 309 -10.19 26.93 3.56
C ALA A 309 -11.15 27.00 2.35
N ASP A 310 -11.67 28.19 2.07
CA ASP A 310 -12.71 28.49 1.07
C ASP A 310 -12.34 29.61 0.08
N ASP A 311 -11.08 30.04 0.06
CA ASP A 311 -10.57 31.04 -0.87
C ASP A 311 -10.33 30.44 -2.28
N PRO A 312 -11.06 30.90 -3.32
CA PRO A 312 -10.93 30.39 -4.69
C PRO A 312 -9.61 30.76 -5.39
N GLN A 313 -8.78 31.64 -4.80
CA GLN A 313 -7.41 31.87 -5.29
C GLN A 313 -6.50 30.64 -5.06
N PHE A 314 -6.97 29.69 -4.25
CA PHE A 314 -6.26 28.48 -3.92
C PHE A 314 -7.11 27.25 -4.24
N VAL A 315 -6.41 26.13 -4.42
CA VAL A 315 -6.98 24.79 -4.49
C VAL A 315 -6.75 24.14 -3.15
N GLN A 316 -7.82 23.66 -2.51
CA GLN A 316 -7.82 23.08 -1.18
C GLN A 316 -8.25 21.61 -1.28
N SER A 317 -7.39 20.66 -0.92
CA SER A 317 -7.71 19.23 -1.06
C SER A 317 -7.12 18.31 -0.02
N ASN A 318 -7.45 17.02 -0.13
CA ASN A 318 -7.03 15.94 0.75
C ASN A 318 -7.26 16.24 2.25
N PRO A 319 -8.44 16.73 2.65
CA PRO A 319 -8.66 17.06 4.06
C PRO A 319 -8.53 15.82 4.93
N SER A 320 -7.96 15.98 6.11
CA SER A 320 -7.87 14.93 7.11
C SER A 320 -8.06 15.48 8.50
N TRP A 321 -8.92 14.84 9.28
CA TRP A 321 -9.17 15.16 10.67
C TRP A 321 -7.98 14.77 11.55
N SER A 322 -7.63 15.64 12.48
CA SER A 322 -6.90 15.28 13.71
C SER A 322 -7.70 14.27 14.54
N PRO A 323 -7.05 13.39 15.33
CA PRO A 323 -7.75 12.32 16.05
C PRO A 323 -8.72 12.79 17.14
N ASP A 324 -8.56 14.04 17.60
CA ASP A 324 -9.44 14.71 18.56
C ASP A 324 -10.51 15.59 17.88
N GLY A 325 -10.52 15.66 16.54
CA GLY A 325 -11.49 16.41 15.74
C GLY A 325 -11.31 17.93 15.79
N LYS A 326 -10.26 18.47 16.41
CA LYS A 326 -10.10 19.92 16.60
C LYS A 326 -9.48 20.64 15.42
N TYR A 327 -8.67 19.95 14.63
CA TYR A 327 -7.96 20.47 13.46
C TYR A 327 -8.22 19.63 12.21
N ILE A 328 -8.15 20.30 11.07
CA ILE A 328 -8.06 19.70 9.74
C ILE A 328 -6.68 20.00 9.18
N VAL A 329 -5.96 18.98 8.71
CA VAL A 329 -4.82 19.16 7.80
C VAL A 329 -5.28 18.94 6.36
N PHE A 330 -4.79 19.75 5.43
CA PHE A 330 -5.17 19.70 4.02
C PHE A 330 -4.02 20.15 3.12
N ALA A 331 -4.05 19.74 1.86
CA ALA A 331 -3.17 20.19 0.81
C ALA A 331 -3.70 21.50 0.19
N ARG A 332 -2.81 22.45 -0.08
CA ARG A 332 -3.12 23.75 -0.65
C ARG A 332 -2.15 24.09 -1.78
N ALA A 333 -2.66 24.56 -2.91
CA ALA A 333 -1.84 25.11 -3.99
C ALA A 333 -2.47 26.41 -4.50
N LYS A 334 -1.69 27.26 -5.18
CA LYS A 334 -2.26 28.41 -5.88
C LYS A 334 -3.09 27.91 -7.07
N ALA A 335 -4.31 28.40 -7.22
CA ALA A 335 -5.15 28.06 -8.37
C ALA A 335 -4.54 28.63 -9.66
N PRO A 336 -4.48 27.85 -10.76
CA PRO A 336 -4.07 28.36 -12.06
C PRO A 336 -5.14 29.28 -12.65
N ASP A 337 -4.76 30.04 -13.68
CA ASP A 337 -5.72 30.88 -14.40
C ASP A 337 -6.56 30.05 -15.37
N LEU A 338 -7.82 29.83 -15.00
CA LEU A 338 -8.73 28.97 -15.77
C LEU A 338 -9.59 29.74 -16.79
N ARG A 339 -9.41 31.05 -16.97
CA ARG A 339 -10.28 31.91 -17.81
C ARG A 339 -10.34 31.48 -19.29
N ASN A 340 -9.30 30.82 -19.79
CA ASN A 340 -9.24 30.34 -21.18
C ASN A 340 -9.70 28.89 -21.35
N THR A 341 -10.07 28.22 -20.25
CA THR A 341 -10.68 26.89 -20.34
C THR A 341 -12.11 27.04 -20.81
N LYS A 342 -12.54 26.20 -21.74
CA LYS A 342 -13.91 26.25 -22.26
C LYS A 342 -14.88 25.50 -21.36
N HIS A 343 -14.38 24.96 -20.24
CA HIS A 343 -15.07 24.01 -19.36
C HIS A 343 -15.77 22.92 -20.16
N GLN A 344 -15.11 22.45 -21.24
CA GLN A 344 -15.72 21.52 -22.18
C GLN A 344 -15.86 20.11 -21.60
N GLY A 345 -15.11 19.79 -20.54
CA GLY A 345 -15.33 18.60 -19.74
C GLY A 345 -16.39 18.84 -18.65
N PHE A 346 -17.21 17.81 -18.38
CA PHE A 346 -18.28 17.87 -17.38
C PHE A 346 -17.72 18.03 -15.95
N ILE A 347 -16.51 17.51 -15.66
CA ILE A 347 -15.84 17.48 -14.33
C ILE A 347 -14.31 17.65 -14.41
N TRP A 348 -13.71 17.23 -15.51
CA TRP A 348 -12.25 17.24 -15.69
C TRP A 348 -11.85 18.24 -16.76
N LEU A 349 -10.66 18.83 -16.63
CA LEU A 349 -10.03 19.50 -17.76
C LEU A 349 -9.71 18.49 -18.87
N THR A 350 -9.99 18.87 -20.11
CA THR A 350 -9.56 18.08 -21.26
C THR A 350 -8.03 18.10 -21.38
N PRO A 351 -7.40 17.13 -22.10
CA PRO A 351 -5.97 17.18 -22.35
C PRO A 351 -5.51 18.50 -23.01
N ALA A 352 -6.32 19.05 -23.92
CA ALA A 352 -6.05 20.34 -24.56
C ALA A 352 -6.06 21.51 -23.57
N GLU A 353 -6.94 21.47 -22.56
CA GLU A 353 -7.00 22.45 -21.47
C GLU A 353 -5.90 22.24 -20.41
N SER A 354 -5.19 21.11 -20.45
CA SER A 354 -4.14 20.73 -19.49
C SER A 354 -2.73 20.74 -20.11
N ILE A 355 -2.55 21.39 -21.26
CA ILE A 355 -1.33 21.31 -22.07
C ILE A 355 -0.08 21.82 -21.33
N GLU A 356 -0.24 22.78 -20.41
CA GLU A 356 0.85 23.29 -19.57
C GLU A 356 1.43 22.19 -18.65
N PHE A 357 0.58 21.31 -18.14
CA PHE A 357 1.00 20.22 -17.27
C PHE A 357 1.50 19.00 -18.07
N ILE A 358 0.84 18.68 -19.18
CA ILE A 358 1.12 17.46 -19.96
C ILE A 358 2.31 17.66 -20.89
N ASP A 359 2.31 18.72 -21.71
CA ASP A 359 3.30 18.89 -22.78
C ASP A 359 4.48 19.73 -22.30
N LYS A 360 4.22 20.81 -21.56
CA LYS A 360 5.29 21.68 -21.05
C LYS A 360 5.89 21.18 -19.74
N GLY A 361 5.18 20.32 -19.01
CA GLY A 361 5.63 19.76 -17.74
C GLY A 361 5.74 20.80 -16.62
N GLU A 362 4.91 21.85 -16.65
CA GLU A 362 4.91 22.88 -15.62
C GLU A 362 4.54 22.27 -14.25
N PRO A 363 5.33 22.51 -13.18
CA PRO A 363 5.09 21.88 -11.90
C PRO A 363 3.83 22.43 -11.23
N PHE A 364 3.09 21.56 -10.54
CA PHE A 364 1.98 21.94 -9.68
C PHE A 364 2.25 21.42 -8.27
N LEU A 365 2.57 22.33 -7.34
CA LEU A 365 3.09 21.99 -6.02
C LEU A 365 2.04 22.26 -4.95
N PHE A 366 1.72 21.24 -4.16
CA PHE A 366 0.87 21.38 -2.98
C PHE A 366 1.72 21.54 -1.71
N ASP A 367 1.31 22.47 -0.87
CA ASP A 367 1.78 22.63 0.50
C ASP A 367 0.77 22.04 1.48
N LEU A 368 1.21 21.58 2.65
CA LEU A 368 0.29 21.20 3.72
C LEU A 368 -0.04 22.38 4.61
N TYR A 369 -1.32 22.58 4.90
CA TYR A 369 -1.82 23.58 5.84
C TYR A 369 -2.65 22.88 6.91
N ARG A 370 -2.74 23.49 8.09
CA ARG A 370 -3.67 23.09 9.15
C ARG A 370 -4.61 24.25 9.49
N ILE A 371 -5.84 23.94 9.86
CA ILE A 371 -6.84 24.93 10.28
C ILE A 371 -7.64 24.40 11.47
N PRO A 372 -7.95 25.23 12.48
CA PRO A 372 -8.86 24.83 13.54
C PRO A 372 -10.28 24.62 12.96
N PHE A 373 -10.92 23.53 13.34
CA PHE A 373 -12.25 23.18 12.86
C PHE A 373 -13.35 24.04 13.50
N ASN A 374 -13.22 24.35 14.80
CA ASN A 374 -14.12 25.23 15.57
C ASN A 374 -15.62 24.93 15.37
N GLY A 375 -16.01 23.65 15.32
CA GLY A 375 -17.41 23.24 15.11
C GLY A 375 -17.93 23.62 13.71
N GLY A 376 -17.08 23.55 12.69
CA GLY A 376 -17.41 23.90 11.31
C GLY A 376 -17.31 25.38 10.98
N LYS A 377 -16.87 26.23 11.92
CA LYS A 377 -16.67 27.67 11.67
C LYS A 377 -15.31 27.99 11.04
N GLY A 378 -14.38 27.04 11.02
CA GLY A 378 -13.03 27.26 10.52
C GLY A 378 -12.23 28.26 11.35
N GLY A 379 -11.27 28.92 10.71
CA GLY A 379 -10.37 29.88 11.35
C GLY A 379 -9.26 30.32 10.41
N THR A 380 -8.11 30.69 10.96
CA THR A 380 -6.95 31.05 10.16
C THR A 380 -6.16 29.80 9.79
N PRO A 381 -5.94 29.50 8.49
CA PRO A 381 -5.09 28.40 8.08
C PRO A 381 -3.61 28.76 8.31
N GLU A 382 -2.85 27.81 8.83
CA GLU A 382 -1.41 27.94 9.08
C GLU A 382 -0.65 26.94 8.19
N PRO A 383 0.44 27.36 7.51
CA PRO A 383 1.31 26.42 6.81
C PRO A 383 1.94 25.45 7.83
N VAL A 384 2.03 24.18 7.45
CA VAL A 384 2.74 23.18 8.25
C VAL A 384 4.22 23.28 7.91
N GLU A 385 4.99 23.98 8.75
CA GLU A 385 6.44 24.13 8.60
C GLU A 385 7.11 22.78 8.30
N GLY A 386 7.98 22.72 7.28
CA GLY A 386 8.63 21.48 6.80
C GLY A 386 7.87 20.73 5.71
N ALA A 387 6.58 20.98 5.57
CA ALA A 387 5.71 20.44 4.52
C ALA A 387 4.99 21.53 3.71
N SER A 388 5.42 22.79 3.85
CA SER A 388 5.02 23.94 3.02
C SER A 388 6.26 24.68 2.53
N ASP A 389 6.17 25.30 1.35
CA ASP A 389 7.22 26.14 0.74
C ASP A 389 8.59 25.44 0.69
N ASN A 390 8.59 24.12 0.48
CA ASN A 390 9.79 23.29 0.45
C ASN A 390 10.22 22.92 -0.98
N GLY A 391 9.63 23.56 -1.99
CA GLY A 391 9.89 23.32 -3.41
C GLY A 391 9.39 21.96 -3.93
N MET A 392 8.50 21.30 -3.20
CA MET A 392 7.98 19.97 -3.52
C MET A 392 6.47 19.95 -3.36
N SER A 393 5.82 18.93 -3.93
CA SER A 393 4.39 18.70 -3.74
C SER A 393 4.15 17.73 -2.60
N ASN A 394 3.38 18.16 -1.60
CA ASN A 394 3.08 17.48 -0.35
C ASN A 394 1.56 17.26 -0.25
N TYR A 395 1.12 16.01 -0.08
CA TYR A 395 -0.30 15.65 -0.18
C TYR A 395 -0.65 14.39 0.63
N PHE A 396 -1.94 14.06 0.72
CA PHE A 396 -2.47 12.93 1.50
C PHE A 396 -1.95 12.86 2.94
N ALA A 397 -2.00 13.98 3.66
CA ALA A 397 -1.65 14.03 5.07
C ALA A 397 -2.61 13.17 5.92
N ARG A 398 -2.04 12.44 6.90
CA ARG A 398 -2.76 11.62 7.87
C ARG A 398 -2.11 11.77 9.24
N TYR A 399 -2.91 12.07 10.26
CA TYR A 399 -2.43 12.06 11.64
C TYR A 399 -2.20 10.63 12.14
N SER A 400 -1.19 10.45 13.00
CA SER A 400 -1.12 9.26 13.85
C SER A 400 -2.29 9.24 14.85
N PRO A 401 -2.75 8.07 15.32
CA PRO A 401 -3.91 7.99 16.23
C PRO A 401 -3.73 8.71 17.57
N ASP A 402 -2.49 8.88 18.01
CA ASP A 402 -2.11 9.65 19.20
C ASP A 402 -1.99 11.15 18.95
N GLY A 403 -2.12 11.61 17.69
CA GLY A 403 -2.06 13.00 17.29
C GLY A 403 -0.66 13.61 17.30
N ARG A 404 0.40 12.83 17.56
CA ARG A 404 1.77 13.35 17.66
C ARG A 404 2.43 13.62 16.31
N TRP A 405 2.04 12.88 15.28
CA TRP A 405 2.69 12.88 13.98
C TRP A 405 1.70 13.10 12.85
N ILE A 406 2.18 13.64 11.74
CA ILE A 406 1.52 13.62 10.44
C ILE A 406 2.42 12.86 9.47
N VAL A 407 1.88 11.83 8.81
CA VAL A 407 2.52 11.18 7.66
C VAL A 407 1.88 11.70 6.38
N PHE A 408 2.69 12.00 5.37
CA PHE A 408 2.24 12.55 4.10
C PHE A 408 3.09 12.03 2.93
N CYS A 409 2.55 12.15 1.72
CA CYS A 409 3.27 11.87 0.49
C CYS A 409 4.00 13.12 0.02
N ARG A 410 5.23 12.97 -0.47
CA ARG A 410 6.04 14.02 -1.09
C ARG A 410 6.53 13.56 -2.45
N ALA A 411 6.35 14.39 -3.47
CA ALA A 411 6.82 14.18 -4.84
C ALA A 411 7.33 15.49 -5.45
N LYS A 412 8.06 15.45 -6.56
CA LYS A 412 8.56 16.68 -7.23
C LYS A 412 7.43 17.56 -7.78
N SER A 413 6.30 16.97 -8.17
CA SER A 413 5.14 17.69 -8.70
C SER A 413 3.86 16.87 -8.55
N TYR A 414 2.72 17.53 -8.74
CA TYR A 414 1.38 16.94 -8.81
C TYR A 414 1.02 16.13 -7.56
N MET A 415 0.01 15.28 -7.66
CA MET A 415 -0.30 14.28 -6.64
C MET A 415 -0.74 12.98 -7.32
N LEU A 416 -0.96 11.94 -6.51
CA LEU A 416 -1.51 10.63 -6.91
C LEU A 416 -0.68 9.86 -7.96
N LEU A 417 -0.34 8.61 -7.67
CA LEU A 417 0.38 7.71 -8.58
C LEU A 417 1.70 8.29 -9.13
N GLN A 418 2.34 9.22 -8.41
CA GLN A 418 3.60 9.82 -8.85
C GLN A 418 4.75 8.81 -8.69
N PRO A 419 5.59 8.58 -9.72
CA PRO A 419 6.66 7.58 -9.67
C PRO A 419 7.69 7.80 -8.55
N ASP A 420 7.96 9.06 -8.23
CA ASP A 420 8.91 9.53 -7.23
C ASP A 420 8.26 9.83 -5.87
N SER A 421 6.98 9.46 -5.69
CA SER A 421 6.28 9.68 -4.42
C SER A 421 6.91 8.86 -3.29
N GLU A 422 7.22 9.56 -2.20
CA GLU A 422 7.79 9.01 -0.98
C GLU A 422 6.98 9.45 0.24
N LEU A 423 6.97 8.62 1.29
CA LEU A 423 6.35 8.93 2.57
C LEU A 423 7.31 9.68 3.49
N TYR A 424 6.83 10.78 4.03
CA TYR A 424 7.50 11.60 5.03
C TYR A 424 6.65 11.67 6.29
N ILE A 425 7.29 11.92 7.42
CA ILE A 425 6.64 12.11 8.71
C ILE A 425 7.17 13.39 9.37
N ILE A 426 6.28 14.09 10.07
CA ILE A 426 6.56 15.36 10.73
C ILE A 426 5.79 15.45 12.05
N PRO A 427 6.27 16.17 13.08
CA PRO A 427 5.43 16.47 14.24
C PRO A 427 4.12 17.13 13.81
N ALA A 428 3.02 16.82 14.47
CA ALA A 428 1.69 17.33 14.13
C ALA A 428 1.57 18.87 14.17
N GLU A 429 2.48 19.52 14.90
CA GLU A 429 2.58 20.98 14.99
C GLU A 429 3.43 21.62 13.88
N GLY A 430 4.09 20.81 13.05
CA GLY A 430 5.08 21.27 12.07
C GLY A 430 6.52 21.09 12.56
N GLY A 431 7.47 21.54 11.75
CA GLY A 431 8.91 21.55 12.06
C GLY A 431 9.71 20.66 11.11
N ASN A 432 10.56 19.78 11.65
CA ASN A 432 11.46 18.98 10.82
C ASN A 432 10.76 17.73 10.25
N ALA A 433 10.43 17.77 8.96
CA ALA A 433 9.99 16.60 8.22
C ALA A 433 11.15 15.62 7.98
N ARG A 434 10.91 14.32 8.11
CA ARG A 434 11.89 13.27 7.81
C ARG A 434 11.32 12.20 6.89
N ARG A 435 12.16 11.73 5.98
CA ARG A 435 11.84 10.62 5.08
C ARG A 435 11.71 9.33 5.88
N LEU A 436 10.64 8.56 5.66
CA LEU A 436 10.49 7.24 6.26
C LEU A 436 11.46 6.23 5.62
N ARG A 437 12.02 5.32 6.44
CA ARG A 437 12.89 4.22 5.98
C ARG A 437 12.13 3.15 5.20
N CYS A 438 10.81 3.05 5.39
CA CYS A 438 9.96 2.08 4.69
C CYS A 438 9.78 2.36 3.19
N ASN A 439 10.20 3.53 2.71
CA ASN A 439 10.05 3.89 1.30
C ASN A 439 10.74 2.88 0.40
N THR A 440 9.95 2.32 -0.51
CA THR A 440 10.41 1.42 -1.56
C THR A 440 10.81 2.21 -2.82
N SER A 441 11.38 1.52 -3.80
CA SER A 441 12.01 2.16 -4.98
C SER A 441 11.06 2.87 -5.94
N ARG A 442 9.76 2.57 -5.91
CA ARG A 442 8.80 3.07 -6.91
C ARG A 442 7.43 3.32 -6.29
N MET A 443 7.03 4.60 -6.27
CA MET A 443 5.71 5.11 -5.84
C MET A 443 5.24 4.57 -4.48
N ASN A 444 5.26 5.40 -3.44
CA ASN A 444 4.75 5.08 -2.11
C ASN A 444 3.64 6.08 -1.76
N SER A 445 2.41 5.62 -1.52
CA SER A 445 1.28 6.51 -1.24
C SER A 445 0.13 5.77 -0.57
N TRP A 446 -1.03 6.43 -0.41
CA TRP A 446 -2.26 5.86 0.15
C TRP A 446 -2.00 5.08 1.44
N HIS A 447 -1.61 5.79 2.49
CA HIS A 447 -1.26 5.22 3.78
C HIS A 447 -2.35 5.38 4.82
N SER A 448 -2.37 4.46 5.78
CA SER A 448 -3.32 4.45 6.89
C SER A 448 -2.66 3.85 8.14
N PHE A 449 -2.91 4.46 9.31
CA PHE A 449 -2.37 3.99 10.58
C PHE A 449 -3.26 2.90 11.18
N SER A 450 -2.66 1.88 11.77
CA SER A 450 -3.40 0.97 12.66
C SER A 450 -3.98 1.75 13.83
N PRO A 451 -5.12 1.35 14.42
CA PRO A 451 -5.75 2.08 15.53
C PRO A 451 -4.83 2.25 16.76
N ASN A 452 -3.92 1.30 16.98
CA ASN A 452 -2.92 1.34 18.06
C ASN A 452 -1.70 2.24 17.75
N GLY A 453 -1.60 2.79 16.53
CA GLY A 453 -0.54 3.71 16.10
C GLY A 453 0.83 3.08 15.86
N LYS A 454 0.97 1.76 16.01
CA LYS A 454 2.25 1.04 15.87
C LYS A 454 2.56 0.62 14.45
N TRP A 455 1.57 0.59 13.56
CA TRP A 455 1.74 0.14 12.19
C TRP A 455 1.15 1.14 11.20
N LEU A 456 1.76 1.21 10.03
CA LEU A 456 1.30 1.99 8.89
C LEU A 456 1.23 1.07 7.67
N VAL A 457 0.05 0.94 7.07
CA VAL A 457 -0.10 0.32 5.76
C VAL A 457 0.09 1.40 4.69
N PHE A 458 0.65 1.04 3.54
CA PHE A 458 0.76 1.92 2.39
C PHE A 458 0.78 1.13 1.08
N ALA A 459 0.51 1.81 -0.01
CA ALA A 459 0.50 1.25 -1.35
C ALA A 459 1.84 1.51 -2.05
N SER A 460 2.40 0.48 -2.71
CA SER A 460 3.70 0.51 -3.41
C SER A 460 3.63 -0.11 -4.80
N LYS A 461 4.48 0.34 -5.73
CA LYS A 461 4.72 -0.31 -7.04
C LYS A 461 6.12 -0.89 -7.18
N ALA A 462 6.87 -1.08 -6.11
CA ALA A 462 8.24 -1.58 -6.18
C ALA A 462 8.37 -3.03 -6.68
N TYR A 463 7.32 -3.84 -6.49
CA TYR A 463 7.37 -5.29 -6.74
C TYR A 463 6.61 -5.73 -8.00
N SER A 464 5.77 -4.86 -8.57
CA SER A 464 5.11 -5.06 -9.87
C SER A 464 4.55 -3.76 -10.42
N ASP A 465 4.10 -3.74 -11.67
CA ASP A 465 3.37 -2.59 -12.24
C ASP A 465 1.98 -2.40 -11.62
N TYR A 466 1.46 -3.44 -10.97
CA TYR A 466 0.25 -3.36 -10.14
C TYR A 466 0.62 -2.87 -8.74
N THR A 467 -0.21 -2.00 -8.18
CA THR A 467 0.02 -1.52 -6.81
C THR A 467 -0.20 -2.67 -5.84
N GLN A 468 0.68 -2.82 -4.86
CA GLN A 468 0.62 -3.83 -3.80
C GLN A 468 0.69 -3.14 -2.43
N LEU A 469 0.12 -3.79 -1.41
CA LEU A 469 0.13 -3.25 -0.05
C LEU A 469 1.41 -3.65 0.67
N CYS A 470 2.00 -2.70 1.37
CA CYS A 470 3.13 -2.88 2.26
C CYS A 470 2.75 -2.38 3.65
N LEU A 471 3.45 -2.90 4.65
CA LEU A 471 3.29 -2.55 6.05
C LEU A 471 4.64 -2.10 6.61
N THR A 472 4.62 -1.16 7.55
CA THR A 472 5.80 -0.80 8.34
C THR A 472 5.41 -0.54 9.79
N HIS A 473 6.30 -0.88 10.72
CA HIS A 473 6.17 -0.50 12.12
C HIS A 473 6.65 0.93 12.32
N ILE A 474 5.97 1.70 13.16
CA ILE A 474 6.30 3.07 13.54
C ILE A 474 6.57 3.09 15.05
N ASP A 475 7.79 3.47 15.43
CA ASP A 475 8.15 3.61 16.85
C ASP A 475 7.64 4.92 17.47
N GLU A 476 7.91 5.11 18.77
CA GLU A 476 7.49 6.31 19.52
C GLU A 476 8.12 7.64 19.05
N ASN A 477 9.25 7.56 18.34
CA ASN A 477 9.92 8.69 17.70
C ASN A 477 9.44 8.87 16.24
N GLY A 478 8.50 8.01 15.83
CA GLY A 478 7.92 7.89 14.51
C GLY A 478 8.87 7.27 13.47
N CYS A 479 9.99 6.67 13.88
CA CYS A 479 10.91 6.00 12.98
C CYS A 479 10.25 4.74 12.43
N SER A 480 10.28 4.58 11.11
CA SER A 480 9.72 3.40 10.46
C SER A 480 10.74 2.27 10.35
N ALA A 481 10.29 1.03 10.47
CA ALA A 481 11.04 -0.13 10.00
C ALA A 481 11.05 -0.22 8.45
N PRO A 482 11.92 -1.03 7.84
CA PRO A 482 11.80 -1.38 6.41
C PRO A 482 10.44 -1.98 6.07
N ALA A 483 10.03 -1.87 4.80
CA ALA A 483 8.73 -2.35 4.33
C ALA A 483 8.59 -3.88 4.43
N VAL A 484 7.41 -4.32 4.88
CA VAL A 484 6.94 -5.71 4.83
C VAL A 484 5.88 -5.80 3.73
N LEU A 485 6.13 -6.58 2.69
CA LEU A 485 5.19 -6.79 1.59
C LEU A 485 4.03 -7.72 2.03
N LEU A 486 2.79 -7.27 1.83
CA LEU A 486 1.58 -8.05 2.07
C LEU A 486 1.13 -8.75 0.78
N ALA A 487 2.01 -9.60 0.21
CA ALA A 487 1.82 -10.18 -1.12
C ALA A 487 0.52 -10.98 -1.27
N HIS A 488 0.04 -11.59 -0.18
CA HIS A 488 -1.19 -12.37 -0.13
C HIS A 488 -2.47 -11.54 -0.09
N MET A 489 -2.35 -10.22 0.12
CA MET A 489 -3.48 -9.29 0.13
C MET A 489 -3.74 -8.69 -1.25
N THR A 490 -3.05 -9.14 -2.29
CA THR A 490 -3.29 -8.68 -3.66
C THR A 490 -3.37 -9.87 -4.60
N GLU A 491 -4.52 -10.04 -5.26
CA GLU A 491 -4.68 -11.05 -6.30
C GLU A 491 -3.72 -10.78 -7.48
N PRO A 492 -3.07 -11.81 -8.04
CA PRO A 492 -2.28 -11.66 -9.26
C PRO A 492 -3.08 -11.00 -10.39
N GLY A 493 -2.50 -9.96 -11.01
CA GLY A 493 -3.11 -9.23 -12.12
C GLY A 493 -4.08 -8.13 -11.73
N LEU A 494 -4.30 -7.88 -10.43
CA LEU A 494 -5.02 -6.72 -9.92
C LEU A 494 -4.09 -5.80 -9.12
N ALA A 495 -4.43 -4.52 -9.06
CA ALA A 495 -3.78 -3.55 -8.20
C ALA A 495 -4.62 -3.37 -6.92
N ALA A 496 -3.98 -3.49 -5.75
CA ALA A 496 -4.57 -3.14 -4.46
C ALA A 496 -4.26 -1.68 -4.12
N ASN A 497 -5.27 -0.89 -3.78
CA ASN A 497 -5.12 0.52 -3.43
C ASN A 497 -6.15 0.98 -2.38
N ILE A 498 -5.96 2.22 -1.90
CA ILE A 498 -6.78 2.88 -0.88
C ILE A 498 -6.99 1.97 0.34
N PRO A 499 -5.92 1.48 0.98
CA PRO A 499 -6.05 0.71 2.20
C PRO A 499 -6.44 1.61 3.38
N GLU A 500 -7.41 1.18 4.18
CA GLU A 500 -7.78 1.81 5.43
C GLU A 500 -7.82 0.75 6.53
N PHE A 501 -7.12 1.01 7.64
CA PHE A 501 -7.31 0.19 8.84
C PHE A 501 -8.66 0.53 9.48
N VAL A 502 -9.38 -0.51 9.90
CA VAL A 502 -10.67 -0.34 10.56
C VAL A 502 -10.57 -0.85 11.98
N ASN A 503 -10.95 -0.02 12.96
CA ASN A 503 -11.00 -0.40 14.37
C ASN A 503 -12.21 -1.32 14.65
N ALA A 504 -12.16 -2.54 14.13
CA ALA A 504 -13.24 -3.51 14.16
C ALA A 504 -12.68 -4.93 14.16
N HIS A 505 -13.54 -5.91 14.49
CA HIS A 505 -13.17 -7.32 14.35
C HIS A 505 -13.11 -7.70 12.86
N PRO A 506 -12.22 -8.60 12.40
CA PRO A 506 -12.12 -9.01 10.99
C PRO A 506 -13.39 -9.61 10.36
N LYS A 507 -14.41 -9.92 11.18
CA LYS A 507 -15.73 -10.42 10.74
C LYS A 507 -16.85 -9.37 10.88
N SER A 508 -16.53 -8.15 11.31
CA SER A 508 -17.52 -7.07 11.48
C SER A 508 -18.17 -6.64 10.17
N ILE A 509 -17.54 -6.93 9.03
CA ILE A 509 -18.11 -6.76 7.69
C ILE A 509 -17.91 -8.09 6.96
N ALA A 510 -18.95 -8.89 6.82
CA ALA A 510 -18.94 -10.10 6.00
C ALA A 510 -19.36 -9.79 4.57
N LYS A 511 -20.31 -8.85 4.38
CA LYS A 511 -20.78 -8.40 3.08
C LYS A 511 -21.32 -6.98 3.16
N ILE A 512 -21.11 -6.24 2.08
CA ILE A 512 -21.73 -4.95 1.79
C ILE A 512 -22.59 -5.16 0.54
N HIS A 513 -23.88 -4.83 0.64
CA HIS A 513 -24.83 -4.85 -0.47
C HIS A 513 -25.19 -3.42 -0.84
N GLU A 514 -25.32 -3.14 -2.14
CA GLU A 514 -26.01 -1.93 -2.58
C GLU A 514 -27.49 -2.21 -2.79
N ARG A 515 -28.35 -1.26 -2.39
CA ARG A 515 -29.76 -1.21 -2.75
C ARG A 515 -30.10 0.19 -3.24
N PHE A 516 -29.31 0.69 -4.19
CA PHE A 516 -29.50 2.01 -4.77
C PHE A 516 -30.57 2.01 -5.89
N LEU A 517 -30.93 0.83 -6.39
CA LEU A 517 -31.92 0.62 -7.45
C LEU A 517 -33.16 -0.03 -6.82
N ASP A 518 -34.34 0.54 -7.07
CA ASP A 518 -35.59 -0.24 -7.02
C ASP A 518 -35.52 -1.25 -8.18
N ASP A 519 -35.53 -2.55 -7.86
CA ASP A 519 -35.68 -3.63 -8.85
C ASP A 519 -37.00 -3.54 -9.61
#